data_AF-V9G5X6-F1
#
_entry.id   AF-V9G5X6-F1
#
_cell.length_a   1.000
_cell.length_b   1.000
_cell.length_c   1.000
_cell.angle_alpha   90.00
_cell.angle_beta   90.00
_cell.angle_gamma   90.00
#
_symmetry.space_group_name_H-M   'P 1'
#
loop_
_entity.id
_entity.type
_entity.pdbx_description
1 polymer ?
#
loop_
_entity_poly.entity_id
_entity_poly.type
_entity_poly.pdbx_seq_one_letter_code
_entity_poly.pdbx_strand_id
1 'polypeptide(L)'
;MIGEIDYSLKPVKPQYFIAKPNREIISKLSEAYNVNRTNKLNDVDELYLTVPYQLDVNHKLINNKNINDLRERYLIKVVTDNQTDWFIINEINENSSDSETSKTIRCLSLAHELTDKAIRRYLGESYHARQVLNDLTANTTWTPTYIDADFQLTYRTFDFPSTNVLDAIFSVAETYNAIVHFDTDKREVSLTKPELTGLNRGLTFSYGKYLNSLGKTVQTDEMVTRLTANGSDGLGIQKVNPTGQNYIESFGYFMYPFERDPQRNVLSSSHHMSDSLCHALLDHQELVEANSGLFNTHYTERQKLQNQLLQLERDLQRLQRDEANVTSTMISLQFDGKMFFEKYVHQAPVRDRLRLIKPTPMQS
;
A
#
# COMPACT_ATOMS: atom_id res chain seq x y z
N MET A 1 -38.41 1.17 -16.60
CA MET A 1 -38.66 -0.18 -17.16
C MET A 1 -37.75 -1.14 -16.43
N ILE A 2 -38.31 -2.09 -15.69
CA ILE A 2 -37.56 -3.26 -15.22
C ILE A 2 -37.25 -4.05 -16.51
N GLY A 3 -35.98 -4.26 -16.82
CA GLY A 3 -35.56 -4.95 -18.04
C GLY A 3 -36.24 -6.31 -18.17
N GLU A 4 -36.56 -6.72 -19.39
CA GLU A 4 -37.10 -8.06 -19.65
C GLU A 4 -36.14 -9.11 -19.10
N ILE A 5 -36.62 -9.92 -18.16
CA ILE A 5 -35.85 -11.02 -17.58
C ILE A 5 -35.97 -12.20 -18.54
N ASP A 6 -34.87 -12.59 -19.16
CA ASP A 6 -34.82 -13.77 -20.02
C ASP A 6 -34.80 -15.04 -19.17
N TYR A 7 -35.97 -15.68 -19.06
CA TYR A 7 -36.16 -16.94 -18.33
C TYR A 7 -35.48 -18.15 -18.99
N SER A 8 -34.91 -18.01 -20.19
CA SER A 8 -34.18 -19.08 -20.88
C SER A 8 -32.72 -19.19 -20.43
N LEU A 9 -32.18 -18.14 -19.81
CA LEU A 9 -30.81 -18.11 -19.31
C LEU A 9 -30.66 -19.09 -18.14
N LYS A 10 -29.86 -20.13 -18.36
CA LYS A 10 -29.48 -21.10 -17.32
C LYS A 10 -28.18 -20.68 -16.65
N PRO A 11 -27.98 -21.00 -15.36
CA PRO A 11 -26.70 -20.80 -14.71
C PRO A 11 -25.59 -21.51 -15.49
N VAL A 12 -24.49 -20.80 -15.74
CA VAL A 12 -23.31 -21.36 -16.40
C VAL A 12 -22.80 -22.52 -15.56
N LYS A 13 -22.71 -23.71 -16.16
CA LYS A 13 -22.14 -24.89 -15.50
C LYS A 13 -20.66 -25.00 -15.87
N PRO A 14 -19.74 -24.93 -14.90
CA PRO A 14 -18.32 -25.11 -15.16
C PRO A 14 -18.03 -26.52 -15.68
N GLN A 15 -17.04 -26.63 -16.56
CA GLN A 15 -16.54 -27.91 -17.08
C GLN A 15 -15.13 -28.18 -16.55
N TYR A 16 -14.89 -29.42 -16.13
CA TYR A 16 -13.64 -29.85 -15.52
C TYR A 16 -12.90 -30.82 -16.45
N PHE A 17 -11.60 -30.64 -16.62
CA PHE A 17 -10.75 -31.52 -17.40
C PHE A 17 -9.48 -31.85 -16.62
N ILE A 18 -9.11 -33.13 -16.58
CA ILE A 18 -7.84 -33.58 -16.01
C ILE A 18 -6.76 -33.34 -17.05
N ALA A 19 -5.63 -32.81 -16.61
CA ALA A 19 -4.47 -32.58 -17.43
C ALA A 19 -3.19 -32.97 -16.69
N LYS A 20 -2.17 -33.35 -17.46
CA LYS A 20 -0.81 -33.55 -16.94
C LYS A 20 -0.18 -32.20 -16.56
N PRO A 21 0.94 -32.18 -15.81
CA PRO A 21 1.65 -30.95 -15.46
C PRO A 21 2.11 -30.09 -16.66
N ASN A 22 2.31 -30.71 -17.82
CA ASN A 22 2.62 -30.04 -19.09
C ASN A 22 1.38 -29.44 -19.79
N ARG A 23 0.20 -29.43 -19.15
CA ARG A 23 -1.11 -28.98 -19.67
C ARG A 23 -1.71 -29.83 -20.78
N GLU A 24 -1.18 -31.02 -21.03
CA GLU A 24 -1.81 -31.99 -21.94
C GLU A 24 -3.11 -32.51 -21.31
N ILE A 25 -4.25 -32.28 -21.97
CA ILE A 25 -5.55 -32.72 -21.51
C ILE A 25 -5.65 -34.25 -21.66
N ILE A 26 -5.98 -34.93 -20.57
CA ILE A 26 -6.18 -36.38 -20.53
C ILE A 26 -7.64 -36.70 -20.84
N SER A 27 -8.55 -36.14 -20.03
CA SER A 27 -9.97 -36.47 -20.11
C SER A 27 -10.85 -35.40 -19.47
N LYS A 28 -12.14 -35.43 -19.81
CA LYS A 28 -13.16 -34.61 -19.17
C LYS A 28 -13.66 -35.30 -17.91
N LEU A 29 -13.74 -34.56 -16.80
CA LEU A 29 -14.24 -35.02 -15.51
C LEU A 29 -15.72 -34.65 -15.36
N SER A 30 -16.58 -35.37 -16.08
CA SER A 30 -18.03 -35.14 -16.10
C SER A 30 -18.76 -35.66 -14.87
N GLU A 31 -18.13 -36.59 -14.17
CA GLU A 31 -18.69 -37.35 -13.06
C GLU A 31 -18.30 -36.80 -11.68
N ALA A 32 -17.57 -35.69 -11.63
CA ALA A 32 -17.29 -35.00 -10.39
C ALA A 32 -18.58 -34.42 -9.77
N TYR A 33 -18.70 -34.56 -8.45
CA TYR A 33 -19.78 -34.03 -7.63
C TYR A 33 -19.23 -33.40 -6.35
N ASN A 34 -20.10 -32.82 -5.52
CA ASN A 34 -19.72 -32.04 -4.32
C ASN A 34 -18.63 -31.01 -4.61
N VAL A 35 -18.80 -30.31 -5.74
CA VAL A 35 -17.88 -29.28 -6.18
C VAL A 35 -18.01 -28.06 -5.28
N ASN A 36 -16.91 -27.60 -4.70
CA ASN A 36 -16.86 -26.34 -3.96
C ASN A 36 -15.64 -25.54 -4.41
N ARG A 37 -15.86 -24.31 -4.89
CA ARG A 37 -14.80 -23.37 -5.27
C ARG A 37 -14.81 -22.20 -4.31
N THR A 38 -13.67 -21.94 -3.68
CA THR A 38 -13.45 -20.77 -2.81
C THR A 38 -12.47 -19.84 -3.50
N ASN A 39 -12.96 -18.67 -3.89
CA ASN A 39 -12.11 -17.62 -4.44
C ASN A 39 -11.67 -16.67 -3.32
N LYS A 40 -10.38 -16.41 -3.23
CA LYS A 40 -9.79 -15.51 -2.23
C LYS A 40 -9.13 -14.34 -2.94
N LEU A 41 -9.09 -13.17 -2.29
CA LEU A 41 -8.62 -11.94 -2.94
C LEU A 41 -7.08 -11.82 -2.95
N ASN A 42 -6.46 -12.06 -1.80
CA ASN A 42 -5.00 -11.98 -1.59
C ASN A 42 -4.47 -13.30 -1.00
N ASP A 43 -4.97 -14.41 -1.53
CA ASP A 43 -4.55 -15.76 -1.19
C ASP A 43 -4.87 -16.66 -2.39
N VAL A 44 -4.43 -17.90 -2.36
CA VAL A 44 -4.63 -18.87 -3.43
C VAL A 44 -6.07 -19.42 -3.39
N ASP A 45 -6.75 -19.35 -4.54
CA ASP A 45 -8.06 -19.97 -4.71
C ASP A 45 -8.01 -21.48 -4.47
N GLU A 46 -9.09 -22.04 -3.94
CA GLU A 46 -9.21 -23.46 -3.65
C GLU A 46 -10.39 -24.09 -4.40
N LEU A 47 -10.21 -25.32 -4.86
CA LEU A 47 -11.22 -26.11 -5.53
C LEU A 47 -11.27 -27.52 -4.93
N TYR A 48 -12.45 -27.90 -4.45
CA TYR A 48 -12.76 -29.23 -3.94
C TYR A 48 -13.66 -29.95 -4.93
N LEU A 49 -13.31 -31.19 -5.24
CA LEU A 49 -14.08 -32.07 -6.14
C LEU A 49 -14.12 -33.47 -5.53
N THR A 50 -15.26 -34.15 -5.64
CA THR A 50 -15.35 -35.58 -5.30
C THR A 50 -15.68 -36.39 -6.55
N VAL A 51 -15.01 -37.52 -6.72
CA VAL A 51 -15.11 -38.38 -7.89
C VAL A 51 -15.36 -39.82 -7.42
N PRO A 52 -16.44 -40.49 -7.89
CA PRO A 52 -16.74 -41.83 -7.46
C PRO A 52 -15.87 -42.86 -8.19
N TYR A 53 -15.56 -43.98 -7.54
CA TYR A 53 -14.82 -45.09 -8.15
C TYR A 53 -15.66 -45.88 -9.16
N GLN A 54 -16.97 -45.97 -8.92
CA GLN A 54 -17.92 -46.66 -9.77
C GLN A 54 -19.06 -45.72 -10.16
N LEU A 55 -19.49 -45.82 -11.40
CA LEU A 55 -20.60 -45.06 -11.96
C LEU A 55 -21.75 -46.02 -12.25
N ASP A 56 -22.95 -45.67 -11.81
CA ASP A 56 -24.15 -46.36 -12.25
C ASP A 56 -24.58 -45.81 -13.62
N VAL A 57 -24.46 -46.65 -14.65
CA VAL A 57 -24.92 -46.34 -16.00
C VAL A 57 -25.93 -47.41 -16.42
N ASN A 58 -27.21 -47.02 -16.52
CA ASN A 58 -28.32 -47.92 -16.85
C ASN A 58 -28.43 -49.13 -15.90
N HIS A 59 -28.34 -48.91 -14.58
CA HIS A 59 -28.38 -49.94 -13.53
C HIS A 59 -27.21 -50.93 -13.58
N LYS A 60 -26.06 -50.49 -14.09
CA LYS A 60 -24.81 -51.26 -14.11
C LYS A 60 -23.69 -50.42 -13.55
N LEU A 61 -23.02 -50.95 -12.54
CA LEU A 61 -21.82 -50.35 -11.96
C LEU A 61 -20.64 -50.55 -12.92
N ILE A 62 -20.14 -49.44 -13.46
CA ILE A 62 -18.97 -49.39 -14.33
C ILE A 62 -17.86 -48.66 -13.60
N ASN A 63 -16.65 -49.21 -13.61
CA ASN A 63 -15.49 -48.53 -13.01
C ASN A 63 -15.22 -47.21 -13.74
N ASN A 64 -15.00 -46.15 -12.96
CA ASN A 64 -14.66 -44.85 -13.49
C ASN A 64 -13.27 -44.89 -14.14
N LYS A 65 -13.18 -44.50 -15.41
CA LYS A 65 -11.94 -44.49 -16.19
C LYS A 65 -10.94 -43.44 -15.68
N ASN A 66 -11.44 -42.29 -15.23
CA ASN A 66 -10.63 -41.15 -14.84
C ASN A 66 -9.99 -41.29 -13.46
N ILE A 67 -10.43 -42.26 -12.64
CA ILE A 67 -10.03 -42.38 -11.24
C ILE A 67 -8.53 -42.67 -11.05
N ASN A 68 -7.92 -43.34 -12.03
CA ASN A 68 -6.49 -43.69 -12.04
C ASN A 68 -5.61 -42.55 -12.59
N ASP A 69 -6.23 -41.59 -13.29
CA ASP A 69 -5.56 -40.43 -13.88
C ASP A 69 -5.53 -39.24 -12.90
N LEU A 70 -6.33 -39.29 -11.83
CA LEU A 70 -6.27 -38.35 -10.71
C LEU A 70 -5.07 -38.67 -9.83
N ARG A 71 -3.96 -37.95 -10.08
CA ARG A 71 -2.69 -38.08 -9.36
C ARG A 71 -2.27 -36.75 -8.76
N GLU A 72 -1.43 -36.81 -7.75
CA GLU A 72 -0.79 -35.64 -7.16
C GLU A 72 -0.08 -34.81 -8.23
N ARG A 73 -0.08 -33.48 -8.06
CA ARG A 73 0.53 -32.50 -8.99
C ARG A 73 -0.07 -32.45 -10.40
N TYR A 74 -1.07 -33.26 -10.74
CA TYR A 74 -1.81 -33.11 -11.99
C TYR A 74 -2.65 -31.84 -11.93
N LEU A 75 -3.08 -31.36 -13.09
CA LEU A 75 -3.81 -30.12 -13.22
C LEU A 75 -5.29 -30.40 -13.51
N ILE A 76 -6.15 -29.56 -12.96
CA ILE A 76 -7.57 -29.48 -13.32
C ILE A 76 -7.78 -28.17 -14.05
N LYS A 77 -8.15 -28.28 -15.33
CA LYS A 77 -8.62 -27.15 -16.13
C LYS A 77 -10.11 -26.95 -15.88
N VAL A 78 -10.48 -25.76 -15.44
CA VAL A 78 -11.86 -25.34 -15.20
C VAL A 78 -12.24 -24.33 -16.28
N VAL A 79 -13.23 -24.66 -17.10
CA VAL A 79 -13.76 -23.76 -18.12
C VAL A 79 -15.14 -23.29 -17.71
N THR A 80 -15.28 -21.98 -17.46
CA THR A 80 -16.54 -21.33 -17.08
C THR A 80 -16.82 -20.22 -18.09
N ASP A 81 -17.80 -20.46 -18.97
CA ASP A 81 -18.11 -19.54 -20.08
C ASP A 81 -16.86 -19.19 -20.90
N ASN A 82 -16.42 -17.93 -20.91
CA ASN A 82 -15.23 -17.46 -21.62
C ASN A 82 -13.95 -17.42 -20.75
N GLN A 83 -14.00 -17.90 -19.51
CA GLN A 83 -12.87 -17.91 -18.58
C GLN A 83 -12.33 -19.32 -18.39
N THR A 84 -11.01 -19.43 -18.37
CA THR A 84 -10.29 -20.67 -18.10
C THR A 84 -9.40 -20.47 -16.90
N ASP A 85 -9.57 -21.32 -15.90
CA ASP A 85 -8.73 -21.36 -14.72
C ASP A 85 -8.04 -22.72 -14.60
N TRP A 86 -6.81 -22.71 -14.09
CA TRP A 86 -6.04 -23.93 -13.82
C TRP A 86 -5.80 -24.08 -12.33
N PHE A 87 -6.00 -25.30 -11.85
CA PHE A 87 -5.74 -25.70 -10.47
C PHE A 87 -4.78 -26.88 -10.46
N ILE A 88 -3.92 -26.97 -9.45
CA ILE A 88 -3.03 -28.11 -9.19
C ILE A 88 -3.61 -28.98 -8.09
N ILE A 89 -3.62 -30.29 -8.29
CA ILE A 89 -4.05 -31.26 -7.28
C ILE A 89 -2.99 -31.30 -6.17
N ASN A 90 -3.39 -30.85 -4.97
CA ASN A 90 -2.52 -30.76 -3.81
C ASN A 90 -2.70 -31.94 -2.87
N GLU A 91 -3.96 -32.31 -2.57
CA GLU A 91 -4.28 -33.41 -1.67
C GLU A 91 -5.35 -34.31 -2.29
N ILE A 92 -5.23 -35.62 -2.05
CA ILE A 92 -6.19 -36.64 -2.47
C ILE A 92 -6.55 -37.45 -1.23
N ASN A 93 -7.84 -37.46 -0.90
CA ASN A 93 -8.40 -38.24 0.20
C ASN A 93 -9.32 -39.32 -0.37
N GLU A 94 -9.07 -40.57 -0.01
CA GLU A 94 -9.94 -41.69 -0.41
C GLU A 94 -10.96 -41.96 0.70
N ASN A 95 -12.23 -41.86 0.35
CA ASN A 95 -13.35 -42.09 1.25
C ASN A 95 -14.02 -43.40 0.86
N SER A 96 -13.96 -44.40 1.74
CA SER A 96 -14.71 -45.65 1.60
C SER A 96 -15.80 -45.72 2.67
N SER A 97 -17.05 -45.80 2.25
CA SER A 97 -18.16 -46.23 3.10
C SER A 97 -18.60 -47.65 2.71
N ASP A 98 -19.44 -48.27 3.52
CA ASP A 98 -20.01 -49.60 3.24
C ASP A 98 -20.79 -49.65 1.91
N SER A 99 -21.28 -48.50 1.42
CA SER A 99 -22.09 -48.41 0.21
C SER A 99 -21.35 -47.82 -0.99
N GLU A 100 -20.38 -46.93 -0.79
CA GLU A 100 -19.74 -46.18 -1.88
C GLU A 100 -18.26 -45.89 -1.58
N THR A 101 -17.42 -46.01 -2.62
CA THR A 101 -16.02 -45.57 -2.58
C THR A 101 -15.84 -44.36 -3.49
N SER A 102 -15.21 -43.31 -2.98
CA SER A 102 -14.96 -42.07 -3.71
C SER A 102 -13.58 -41.50 -3.40
N LYS A 103 -13.07 -40.66 -4.30
CA LYS A 103 -11.88 -39.83 -4.08
C LYS A 103 -12.32 -38.37 -3.97
N THR A 104 -11.98 -37.72 -2.87
CA THR A 104 -12.11 -36.28 -2.71
C THR A 104 -10.76 -35.64 -2.93
N ILE A 105 -10.67 -34.73 -3.90
CA ILE A 105 -9.44 -34.00 -4.24
C ILE A 105 -9.57 -32.55 -3.82
N ARG A 106 -8.52 -32.05 -3.19
CA ARG A 106 -8.31 -30.62 -2.92
C ARG A 106 -7.28 -30.09 -3.90
N CYS A 107 -7.69 -29.11 -4.68
CA CYS A 107 -6.86 -28.44 -5.65
C CYS A 107 -6.65 -26.98 -5.22
N LEU A 108 -5.45 -26.47 -5.46
CA LEU A 108 -5.10 -25.07 -5.25
C LEU A 108 -4.94 -24.40 -6.61
N SER A 109 -5.18 -23.08 -6.72
CA SER A 109 -4.92 -22.35 -7.97
C SER A 109 -3.48 -22.59 -8.43
N LEU A 110 -3.26 -22.60 -9.76
CA LEU A 110 -1.95 -22.87 -10.35
C LEU A 110 -0.85 -21.95 -9.80
N ALA A 111 -1.19 -20.77 -9.30
CA ALA A 111 -0.27 -19.85 -8.62
C ALA A 111 0.51 -20.54 -7.49
N HIS A 112 -0.05 -21.59 -6.88
CA HIS A 112 0.63 -22.42 -5.88
C HIS A 112 1.95 -23.02 -6.38
N GLU A 113 2.17 -23.22 -7.69
CA GLU A 113 3.45 -23.73 -8.22
C GLU A 113 4.64 -22.79 -7.93
N LEU A 114 4.38 -21.51 -7.63
CA LEU A 114 5.39 -20.55 -7.19
C LEU A 114 6.00 -20.90 -5.82
N THR A 115 5.31 -21.70 -4.99
CA THR A 115 5.85 -22.19 -3.72
C THR A 115 7.03 -23.15 -3.90
N ASP A 116 7.12 -23.82 -5.06
CA ASP A 116 8.21 -24.76 -5.37
C ASP A 116 9.57 -24.05 -5.54
N LYS A 117 9.57 -22.71 -5.63
CA LYS A 117 10.77 -21.89 -5.76
C LYS A 117 11.07 -21.19 -4.43
N ALA A 118 12.10 -21.69 -3.76
CA ALA A 118 12.59 -21.10 -2.51
C ALA A 118 13.52 -19.91 -2.79
N ILE A 119 13.37 -18.86 -1.99
CA ILE A 119 14.22 -17.68 -1.92
C ILE A 119 15.05 -17.80 -0.65
N ARG A 120 16.37 -17.97 -0.81
CA ARG A 120 17.30 -18.13 0.31
C ARG A 120 17.64 -16.82 1.01
N ARG A 121 17.68 -15.73 0.25
CA ARG A 121 17.86 -14.35 0.70
C ARG A 121 17.57 -13.44 -0.47
N TYR A 122 16.80 -12.40 -0.24
CA TYR A 122 16.59 -11.32 -1.19
C TYR A 122 16.65 -9.99 -0.46
N LEU A 123 17.45 -9.06 -0.96
CA LEU A 123 17.55 -7.71 -0.43
C LEU A 123 17.50 -6.74 -1.62
N GLY A 124 16.41 -5.98 -1.70
CA GLY A 124 16.24 -4.89 -2.66
C GLY A 124 16.10 -3.58 -1.91
N GLU A 125 17.13 -2.75 -1.93
CA GLU A 125 17.11 -1.42 -1.30
C GLU A 125 16.65 -0.39 -2.32
N SER A 126 15.61 0.37 -1.99
CA SER A 126 15.03 1.39 -2.87
C SER A 126 14.66 0.82 -4.24
N TYR A 127 13.88 -0.28 -4.24
CA TYR A 127 13.33 -0.91 -5.45
C TYR A 127 11.83 -0.62 -5.56
N HIS A 128 11.33 -0.55 -6.80
CA HIS A 128 9.89 -0.44 -7.06
C HIS A 128 9.27 -1.82 -7.32
N ALA A 129 7.95 -1.96 -7.23
CA ALA A 129 7.27 -3.27 -7.27
C ALA A 129 7.62 -4.12 -8.51
N ARG A 130 7.68 -3.50 -9.69
CA ARG A 130 8.02 -4.20 -10.95
C ARG A 130 9.42 -4.83 -10.95
N GLN A 131 10.43 -4.14 -10.42
CA GLN A 131 11.80 -4.68 -10.32
C GLN A 131 11.77 -5.93 -9.45
N VAL A 132 11.20 -5.82 -8.25
CA VAL A 132 11.11 -6.93 -7.31
C VAL A 132 10.34 -8.11 -7.91
N LEU A 133 9.17 -7.89 -8.50
CA LEU A 133 8.40 -8.98 -9.12
C LEU A 133 9.15 -9.65 -10.26
N ASN A 134 9.86 -8.90 -11.10
CA ASN A 134 10.67 -9.48 -12.16
C ASN A 134 11.79 -10.37 -11.59
N ASP A 135 12.46 -9.92 -10.53
CA ASP A 135 13.53 -10.68 -9.88
C ASP A 135 12.99 -11.95 -9.20
N LEU A 136 11.86 -11.84 -8.50
CA LEU A 136 11.19 -12.97 -7.84
C LEU A 136 10.72 -14.03 -8.85
N THR A 137 10.23 -13.59 -10.02
CA THR A 137 9.66 -14.49 -11.04
C THR A 137 10.65 -14.97 -12.10
N ALA A 138 11.87 -14.44 -12.14
CA ALA A 138 12.87 -14.71 -13.18
C ALA A 138 13.17 -16.20 -13.43
N ASN A 139 13.10 -17.04 -12.38
CA ASN A 139 13.36 -18.49 -12.46
C ASN A 139 12.07 -19.33 -12.40
N THR A 140 10.93 -18.74 -12.77
CA THR A 140 9.61 -19.35 -12.75
C THR A 140 8.98 -19.31 -14.15
N THR A 141 7.83 -19.98 -14.31
CA THR A 141 7.03 -19.89 -15.53
C THR A 141 6.05 -18.73 -15.53
N TRP A 142 6.04 -17.92 -14.47
CA TRP A 142 5.14 -16.77 -14.32
C TRP A 142 5.80 -15.48 -14.74
N THR A 143 5.00 -14.56 -15.26
CA THR A 143 5.49 -13.25 -15.71
C THR A 143 4.67 -12.11 -15.12
N PRO A 144 5.30 -11.06 -14.58
CA PRO A 144 4.58 -9.88 -14.12
C PRO A 144 4.08 -9.06 -15.30
N THR A 145 2.78 -8.78 -15.37
CA THR A 145 2.18 -8.04 -16.49
C THR A 145 1.72 -6.66 -16.08
N TYR A 146 0.52 -6.51 -15.54
CA TYR A 146 0.01 -5.21 -15.12
C TYR A 146 0.44 -4.90 -13.68
N ILE A 147 1.03 -3.72 -13.48
CA ILE A 147 1.37 -3.21 -12.15
C ILE A 147 0.93 -1.76 -12.14
N ASP A 148 0.13 -1.37 -11.15
CA ASP A 148 -0.33 0.01 -11.01
C ASP A 148 0.85 1.01 -11.04
N ALA A 149 0.63 2.17 -11.66
CA ALA A 149 1.69 3.16 -11.88
C ALA A 149 2.32 3.64 -10.57
N ASP A 150 1.52 3.79 -9.50
CA ASP A 150 2.04 4.27 -8.21
C ASP A 150 3.04 3.30 -7.61
N PHE A 151 2.85 2.00 -7.82
CA PHE A 151 3.75 0.94 -7.34
C PHE A 151 5.06 0.89 -8.15
N GLN A 152 5.10 1.54 -9.32
CA GLN A 152 6.30 1.69 -10.15
C GLN A 152 7.04 3.00 -9.88
N LEU A 153 6.35 4.02 -9.37
CA LEU A 153 6.93 5.33 -9.04
C LEU A 153 7.47 5.41 -7.62
N THR A 154 7.02 4.52 -6.73
CA THR A 154 7.45 4.48 -5.33
C THR A 154 8.52 3.42 -5.12
N TYR A 155 9.51 3.77 -4.28
CA TYR A 155 10.65 2.91 -3.98
C TYR A 155 10.64 2.53 -2.50
N ARG A 156 10.87 1.25 -2.21
CA ARG A 156 10.85 0.70 -0.85
C ARG A 156 11.98 -0.29 -0.67
N THR A 157 12.23 -0.63 0.58
CA THR A 157 13.18 -1.70 0.93
C THR A 157 12.42 -3.01 1.10
N PHE A 158 12.90 -4.05 0.41
CA PHE A 158 12.38 -5.41 0.51
C PHE A 158 13.47 -6.32 1.03
N ASP A 159 13.23 -6.96 2.17
CA ASP A 159 14.13 -7.93 2.78
C ASP A 159 13.37 -9.24 3.02
N PHE A 160 13.70 -10.26 2.24
CA PHE A 160 13.14 -11.60 2.39
C PHE A 160 14.25 -12.55 2.83
N PRO A 161 14.37 -12.82 4.15
CA PRO A 161 15.49 -13.58 4.70
C PRO A 161 15.43 -15.07 4.33
N SER A 162 14.23 -15.67 4.26
CA SER A 162 14.00 -17.04 3.77
C SER A 162 12.50 -17.23 3.54
N THR A 163 12.08 -17.45 2.31
CA THR A 163 10.66 -17.63 1.95
C THR A 163 10.53 -18.38 0.61
N ASN A 164 9.32 -18.52 0.06
CA ASN A 164 9.10 -18.94 -1.32
C ASN A 164 8.61 -17.78 -2.20
N VAL A 165 8.64 -17.95 -3.51
CA VAL A 165 8.27 -16.88 -4.46
C VAL A 165 6.82 -16.41 -4.28
N LEU A 166 5.88 -17.32 -4.00
CA LEU A 166 4.49 -16.96 -3.81
C LEU A 166 4.31 -16.02 -2.61
N ASP A 167 4.85 -16.41 -1.45
CA ASP A 167 4.76 -15.64 -0.22
C ASP A 167 5.47 -14.29 -0.37
N ALA A 168 6.62 -14.25 -1.06
CA ALA A 168 7.31 -13.00 -1.35
C ALA A 168 6.45 -12.06 -2.22
N ILE A 169 5.73 -12.58 -3.22
CA ILE A 169 4.80 -11.78 -4.04
C ILE A 169 3.68 -11.19 -3.17
N PHE A 170 3.11 -11.99 -2.26
CA PHE A 170 2.10 -11.49 -1.33
C PHE A 170 2.66 -10.43 -0.37
N SER A 171 3.88 -10.59 0.14
CA SER A 171 4.53 -9.56 0.97
C SER A 171 4.79 -8.26 0.19
N VAL A 172 5.15 -8.35 -1.10
CA VAL A 172 5.24 -7.16 -1.98
C VAL A 172 3.87 -6.49 -2.10
N ALA A 173 2.81 -7.26 -2.32
CA ALA A 173 1.46 -6.73 -2.44
C ALA A 173 0.99 -6.06 -1.14
N GLU A 174 1.22 -6.69 0.02
CA GLU A 174 0.92 -6.13 1.34
C GLU A 174 1.62 -4.80 1.57
N THR A 175 2.90 -4.71 1.21
CA THR A 175 3.70 -3.48 1.34
C THR A 175 3.10 -2.30 0.57
N TYR A 176 2.42 -2.57 -0.54
CA TYR A 176 1.75 -1.57 -1.38
C TYR A 176 0.23 -1.48 -1.13
N ASN A 177 -0.32 -2.27 -0.20
CA ASN A 177 -1.76 -2.49 -0.05
C ASN A 177 -2.43 -2.80 -1.40
N ALA A 178 -1.80 -3.68 -2.18
CA ALA A 178 -2.25 -4.08 -3.51
C ALA A 178 -3.07 -5.37 -3.47
N ILE A 179 -3.90 -5.56 -4.50
CA ILE A 179 -4.56 -6.83 -4.78
C ILE A 179 -3.75 -7.58 -5.82
N VAL A 180 -3.50 -8.87 -5.56
CA VAL A 180 -2.80 -9.75 -6.48
C VAL A 180 -3.80 -10.46 -7.37
N HIS A 181 -3.59 -10.36 -8.69
CA HIS A 181 -4.37 -11.10 -9.67
C HIS A 181 -3.47 -12.08 -10.41
N PHE A 182 -3.81 -13.37 -10.30
CA PHE A 182 -3.14 -14.45 -11.02
C PHE A 182 -3.99 -14.87 -12.22
N ASP A 183 -3.50 -14.62 -13.43
CA ASP A 183 -4.04 -15.25 -14.64
C ASP A 183 -3.40 -16.64 -14.76
N THR A 184 -4.12 -17.67 -14.31
CA THR A 184 -3.62 -19.04 -14.29
C THR A 184 -3.50 -19.65 -15.70
N ASP A 185 -4.26 -19.17 -16.68
CA ASP A 185 -4.17 -19.66 -18.06
C ASP A 185 -2.89 -19.16 -18.72
N LYS A 186 -2.57 -17.88 -18.58
CA LYS A 186 -1.34 -17.29 -19.16
C LYS A 186 -0.12 -17.37 -18.25
N ARG A 187 -0.30 -17.70 -16.96
CA ARG A 187 0.72 -17.57 -15.90
C ARG A 187 1.22 -16.14 -15.77
N GLU A 188 0.29 -15.22 -15.61
CA GLU A 188 0.61 -13.81 -15.41
C GLU A 188 0.26 -13.36 -14.00
N VAL A 189 1.09 -12.49 -13.43
CA VAL A 189 0.87 -11.86 -12.13
C VAL A 189 0.63 -10.37 -12.34
N SER A 190 -0.44 -9.84 -11.78
CA SER A 190 -0.75 -8.42 -11.80
C SER A 190 -1.00 -7.85 -10.41
N LEU A 191 -0.64 -6.59 -10.20
CA LEU A 191 -0.90 -5.84 -8.96
C LEU A 191 -1.77 -4.61 -9.25
N THR A 192 -2.91 -4.53 -8.59
CA THR A 192 -3.88 -3.43 -8.70
C THR A 192 -4.14 -2.79 -7.35
N LYS A 193 -4.64 -1.56 -7.34
CA LYS A 193 -5.15 -0.94 -6.11
C LYS A 193 -6.52 -1.51 -5.73
N PRO A 194 -6.84 -1.63 -4.44
CA PRO A 194 -8.17 -2.00 -3.97
C PRO A 194 -9.29 -1.14 -4.56
N GLU A 195 -9.08 0.17 -4.62
CA GLU A 195 -10.04 1.15 -5.14
C GLU A 195 -10.35 0.98 -6.64
N LEU A 196 -9.42 0.38 -7.39
CA LEU A 196 -9.56 0.12 -8.83
C LEU A 196 -10.02 -1.31 -9.12
N THR A 197 -10.27 -2.11 -8.07
CA THR A 197 -10.60 -3.52 -8.20
C THR A 197 -12.09 -3.77 -8.03
N GLY A 198 -12.66 -4.50 -8.99
CA GLY A 198 -14.08 -4.82 -9.02
C GLY A 198 -14.89 -3.82 -9.86
N LEU A 199 -15.94 -4.33 -10.50
CA LEU A 199 -16.88 -3.53 -11.28
C LEU A 199 -18.27 -3.75 -10.71
N ASN A 200 -18.99 -2.67 -10.42
CA ASN A 200 -20.39 -2.77 -10.02
C ASN A 200 -21.22 -3.27 -11.21
N ARG A 201 -21.64 -4.54 -11.17
CA ARG A 201 -22.47 -5.18 -12.20
C ARG A 201 -23.98 -4.97 -12.00
N GLY A 202 -24.39 -4.14 -11.03
CA GLY A 202 -25.80 -3.79 -10.81
C GLY A 202 -26.64 -4.84 -10.08
N LEU A 203 -26.03 -5.92 -9.57
CA LEU A 203 -26.73 -6.94 -8.79
C LEU A 203 -26.91 -6.50 -7.34
N THR A 204 -28.15 -6.47 -6.86
CA THR A 204 -28.49 -6.12 -5.48
C THR A 204 -29.22 -7.28 -4.80
N PHE A 205 -28.71 -7.72 -3.65
CA PHE A 205 -29.40 -8.68 -2.78
C PHE A 205 -30.20 -7.92 -1.72
N SER A 206 -31.45 -8.33 -1.47
CA SER A 206 -32.28 -7.71 -0.44
C SER A 206 -33.09 -8.76 0.32
N TYR A 207 -33.57 -8.41 1.50
CA TYR A 207 -34.48 -9.30 2.23
C TYR A 207 -35.71 -9.65 1.36
N GLY A 208 -36.07 -10.93 1.30
CA GLY A 208 -37.13 -11.44 0.43
C GLY A 208 -36.79 -11.49 -1.07
N LYS A 209 -35.60 -11.07 -1.51
CA LYS A 209 -35.13 -11.17 -2.91
C LYS A 209 -33.70 -11.71 -2.98
N TYR A 210 -33.54 -12.92 -3.48
CA TYR A 210 -32.24 -13.60 -3.69
C TYR A 210 -31.41 -13.92 -2.44
N LEU A 211 -31.79 -13.42 -1.25
CA LEU A 211 -31.08 -13.64 0.00
C LEU A 211 -31.76 -14.72 0.85
N ASN A 212 -31.04 -15.80 1.14
CA ASN A 212 -31.51 -16.89 2.02
C ASN A 212 -31.25 -16.59 3.50
N SER A 213 -30.04 -16.15 3.83
CA SER A 213 -29.63 -15.76 5.18
C SER A 213 -28.59 -14.63 5.12
N LEU A 214 -28.57 -13.79 6.15
CA LEU A 214 -27.57 -12.72 6.33
C LEU A 214 -27.10 -12.76 7.78
N GLY A 215 -25.83 -13.09 7.97
CA GLY A 215 -25.16 -12.95 9.26
C GLY A 215 -24.35 -11.66 9.29
N LYS A 216 -24.46 -10.89 10.37
CA LYS A 216 -23.58 -9.75 10.64
C LYS A 216 -22.91 -9.97 11.99
N THR A 217 -21.59 -10.05 11.97
CA THR A 217 -20.75 -10.10 13.18
C THR A 217 -20.01 -8.77 13.30
N VAL A 218 -19.96 -8.21 14.51
CA VAL A 218 -19.22 -6.98 14.80
C VAL A 218 -18.16 -7.32 15.83
N GLN A 219 -16.91 -6.97 15.54
CA GLN A 219 -15.77 -7.11 16.45
C GLN A 219 -15.18 -5.73 16.73
N THR A 220 -14.82 -5.47 17.98
CA THR A 220 -14.34 -4.15 18.45
C THR A 220 -12.87 -4.14 18.85
N ASP A 221 -12.20 -5.30 18.80
CA ASP A 221 -10.85 -5.47 19.35
C ASP A 221 -9.79 -4.63 18.61
N GLU A 222 -9.98 -4.40 17.31
CA GLU A 222 -9.08 -3.59 16.46
C GLU A 222 -9.53 -2.12 16.33
N MET A 223 -10.57 -1.70 17.06
CA MET A 223 -11.07 -0.33 16.98
C MET A 223 -10.12 0.63 17.69
N VAL A 224 -9.61 1.62 16.94
CA VAL A 224 -8.72 2.67 17.47
C VAL A 224 -9.26 4.06 17.15
N THR A 225 -9.10 5.00 18.08
CA THR A 225 -9.44 6.42 17.89
C THR A 225 -8.23 7.31 17.61
N ARG A 226 -7.02 6.78 17.84
CA ARG A 226 -5.75 7.48 17.61
C ARG A 226 -4.73 6.53 17.01
N LEU A 227 -4.11 6.94 15.90
CA LEU A 227 -3.05 6.21 15.21
C LEU A 227 -1.76 7.03 15.22
N THR A 228 -0.69 6.48 15.79
CA THR A 228 0.64 7.12 15.82
C THR A 228 1.52 6.54 14.72
N ALA A 229 2.29 7.38 14.02
CA ALA A 229 3.15 6.94 12.92
C ALA A 229 4.63 7.08 13.28
N ASN A 230 5.36 5.96 13.29
CA ASN A 230 6.80 5.94 13.56
C ASN A 230 7.51 5.17 12.44
N GLY A 231 8.45 5.83 11.76
CA GLY A 231 9.32 5.27 10.74
C GLY A 231 10.78 5.21 11.20
N SER A 232 11.66 4.76 10.30
CA SER A 232 13.11 4.73 10.53
C SER A 232 13.66 6.13 10.78
N ASP A 233 14.76 6.22 11.56
CA ASP A 233 15.45 7.47 11.86
C ASP A 233 14.55 8.58 12.47
N GLY A 234 13.49 8.18 13.17
CA GLY A 234 12.53 9.10 13.77
C GLY A 234 11.63 9.81 12.74
N LEU A 235 11.52 9.26 11.52
CA LEU A 235 10.59 9.75 10.52
C LEU A 235 9.15 9.59 11.02
N GLY A 236 8.36 10.65 10.92
CA GLY A 236 6.95 10.65 11.31
C GLY A 236 6.12 11.55 10.41
N ILE A 237 4.86 11.75 10.78
CA ILE A 237 3.89 12.50 9.97
C ILE A 237 3.74 13.96 10.40
N GLN A 238 4.52 14.41 11.38
CA GLN A 238 4.41 15.76 11.95
C GLN A 238 4.51 16.86 10.89
N LYS A 239 5.29 16.62 9.82
CA LYS A 239 5.51 17.60 8.74
C LYS A 239 4.31 17.80 7.82
N VAL A 240 3.40 16.83 7.75
CA VAL A 240 2.23 16.86 6.86
C VAL A 240 0.92 16.91 7.66
N ASN A 241 0.98 16.69 8.97
CA ASN A 241 -0.17 16.82 9.86
C ASN A 241 -0.45 18.31 10.12
N PRO A 242 -1.69 18.80 9.85
CA PRO A 242 -2.06 20.19 10.12
C PRO A 242 -1.81 20.65 11.57
N THR A 243 -1.86 19.72 12.52
CA THR A 243 -1.64 20.00 13.96
C THR A 243 -0.17 19.91 14.39
N GLY A 244 0.73 19.44 13.52
CA GLY A 244 2.12 19.14 13.86
C GLY A 244 2.31 17.91 14.76
N GLN A 245 1.24 17.21 15.14
CA GLN A 245 1.30 16.02 15.98
C GLN A 245 1.78 14.80 15.19
N ASN A 246 2.36 13.81 15.89
CA ASN A 246 2.79 12.55 15.28
C ASN A 246 1.68 11.48 15.23
N TYR A 247 0.42 11.91 15.36
CA TYR A 247 -0.73 11.02 15.37
C TYR A 247 -1.91 11.62 14.63
N ILE A 248 -2.79 10.76 14.15
CA ILE A 248 -4.09 11.10 13.57
C ILE A 248 -5.16 10.62 14.54
N GLU A 249 -6.20 11.42 14.75
CA GLU A 249 -7.34 11.04 15.59
C GLU A 249 -8.64 11.08 14.80
N SER A 250 -9.54 10.15 15.11
CA SER A 250 -10.90 10.15 14.59
C SER A 250 -11.86 9.56 15.62
N PHE A 251 -12.92 10.29 15.89
CA PHE A 251 -14.00 9.89 16.78
C PHE A 251 -15.32 9.68 16.03
N GLY A 252 -15.31 9.69 14.69
CA GLY A 252 -16.51 9.68 13.85
C GLY A 252 -17.46 8.52 14.15
N TYR A 253 -16.93 7.32 14.41
CA TYR A 253 -17.74 6.16 14.80
C TYR A 253 -18.53 6.41 16.10
N PHE A 254 -17.87 6.96 17.12
CA PHE A 254 -18.51 7.26 18.40
C PHE A 254 -19.40 8.49 18.34
N MET A 255 -19.18 9.38 17.38
CA MET A 255 -20.07 10.50 17.14
C MET A 255 -21.33 10.08 16.40
N TYR A 256 -21.32 9.01 15.60
CA TYR A 256 -22.50 8.58 14.85
C TYR A 256 -23.71 8.29 15.76
N PRO A 257 -24.95 8.70 15.38
CA PRO A 257 -25.36 9.46 14.19
C PRO A 257 -25.55 10.96 14.49
N PHE A 258 -24.66 11.55 15.28
CA PHE A 258 -24.80 12.95 15.71
C PHE A 258 -24.82 13.90 14.53
N GLU A 259 -25.84 14.75 14.47
CA GLU A 259 -26.00 15.78 13.46
C GLU A 259 -26.43 17.10 14.12
N ARG A 260 -25.88 18.20 13.64
CA ARG A 260 -26.23 19.56 14.09
C ARG A 260 -26.45 20.48 12.90
N ASP A 261 -27.35 21.44 13.06
CA ASP A 261 -27.50 22.54 12.08
C ASP A 261 -26.38 23.60 12.24
N PRO A 262 -26.27 24.58 11.32
CA PRO A 262 -25.29 25.67 11.44
C PRO A 262 -25.49 26.57 12.67
N GLN A 263 -26.66 26.51 13.32
CA GLN A 263 -26.98 27.24 14.55
C GLN A 263 -26.66 26.44 15.81
N ARG A 264 -26.05 25.25 15.67
CA ARG A 264 -25.71 24.29 16.74
C ARG A 264 -26.92 23.65 17.43
N ASN A 265 -28.09 23.62 16.80
CA ASN A 265 -29.18 22.81 17.29
C ASN A 265 -28.94 21.34 16.90
N VAL A 266 -29.12 20.44 17.87
CA VAL A 266 -28.96 18.99 17.66
C VAL A 266 -30.16 18.47 16.87
N LEU A 267 -29.89 17.90 15.69
CA LEU A 267 -30.88 17.21 14.86
C LEU A 267 -31.00 15.75 15.26
N SER A 268 -29.87 15.14 15.63
CA SER A 268 -29.74 13.76 16.06
C SER A 268 -28.61 13.65 17.08
N SER A 269 -28.85 12.95 18.18
CA SER A 269 -27.83 12.71 19.22
C SER A 269 -26.98 11.49 18.88
N SER A 270 -25.72 11.48 19.33
CA SER A 270 -24.83 10.31 19.21
C SER A 270 -25.37 9.12 20.03
N HIS A 271 -25.06 7.90 19.59
CA HIS A 271 -25.33 6.69 20.38
C HIS A 271 -24.35 6.51 21.56
N HIS A 272 -23.21 7.20 21.57
CA HIS A 272 -22.10 6.90 22.49
C HIS A 272 -21.57 8.12 23.26
N MET A 273 -21.68 9.32 22.71
CA MET A 273 -21.07 10.53 23.25
C MET A 273 -22.14 11.58 23.59
N SER A 274 -21.84 12.46 24.55
CA SER A 274 -22.74 13.58 24.86
C SER A 274 -22.77 14.58 23.70
N ASP A 275 -23.91 15.25 23.50
CA ASP A 275 -24.05 16.28 22.48
C ASP A 275 -23.01 17.40 22.66
N SER A 276 -22.72 17.78 23.90
CA SER A 276 -21.70 18.78 24.23
C SER A 276 -20.30 18.40 23.73
N LEU A 277 -19.92 17.12 23.87
CA LEU A 277 -18.64 16.61 23.40
C LEU A 277 -18.62 16.54 21.87
N CYS A 278 -19.69 16.04 21.26
CA CYS A 278 -19.81 15.98 19.80
C CYS A 278 -19.71 17.37 19.17
N HIS A 279 -20.36 18.37 19.77
CA HIS A 279 -20.20 19.75 19.35
C HIS A 279 -18.75 20.22 19.41
N ALA A 280 -18.08 20.00 20.55
CA ALA A 280 -16.69 20.43 20.74
C ALA A 280 -15.73 19.74 19.76
N LEU A 281 -15.95 18.46 19.45
CA LEU A 281 -15.15 17.71 18.47
C LEU A 281 -15.32 18.26 17.04
N LEU A 282 -16.55 18.57 16.62
CA LEU A 282 -16.80 19.20 15.32
C LEU A 282 -16.21 20.61 15.25
N ASP A 283 -16.38 21.42 16.30
CA ASP A 283 -15.80 22.77 16.37
C ASP A 283 -14.26 22.71 16.28
N HIS A 284 -13.64 21.75 16.96
CA HIS A 284 -12.20 21.52 16.90
C HIS A 284 -11.75 21.08 15.50
N GLN A 285 -12.48 20.16 14.85
CA GLN A 285 -12.17 19.73 13.49
C GLN A 285 -12.25 20.89 12.49
N GLU A 286 -13.30 21.71 12.57
CA GLU A 286 -13.46 22.90 11.73
C GLU A 286 -12.34 23.92 11.97
N LEU A 287 -11.92 24.14 13.23
CA LEU A 287 -10.78 24.98 13.57
C LEU A 287 -9.47 24.46 12.95
N VAL A 288 -9.23 23.15 13.00
CA VAL A 288 -8.03 22.53 12.42
C VAL A 288 -8.03 22.66 10.90
N GLU A 289 -9.19 22.47 10.26
CA GLU A 289 -9.34 22.58 8.80
C GLU A 289 -9.21 24.03 8.33
N ALA A 290 -9.80 25.00 9.04
CA ALA A 290 -9.69 26.43 8.73
C ALA A 290 -8.25 26.95 8.86
N ASN A 291 -7.46 26.36 9.76
CA ASN A 291 -6.04 26.67 9.94
C ASN A 291 -5.11 25.72 9.19
N SER A 292 -5.66 24.85 8.34
CA SER A 292 -4.86 23.92 7.55
C SER A 292 -3.91 24.71 6.63
N GLY A 293 -2.65 24.27 6.58
CA GLY A 293 -1.61 24.95 5.82
C GLY A 293 -0.80 26.01 6.59
N LEU A 294 -1.35 26.66 7.63
CA LEU A 294 -0.57 27.62 8.46
C LEU A 294 0.66 26.96 9.08
N PHE A 295 0.49 25.74 9.60
CA PHE A 295 1.59 24.96 10.13
C PHE A 295 2.69 24.71 9.09
N ASN A 296 2.32 24.31 7.86
CA ASN A 296 3.29 24.09 6.78
C ASN A 296 3.99 25.39 6.37
N THR A 297 3.28 26.52 6.35
CA THR A 297 3.87 27.84 6.12
C THR A 297 4.93 28.17 7.17
N HIS A 298 4.59 28.10 8.46
CA HIS A 298 5.57 28.36 9.53
C HIS A 298 6.71 27.34 9.55
N TYR A 299 6.43 26.08 9.22
CA TYR A 299 7.44 25.05 9.12
C TYR A 299 8.46 25.34 8.01
N THR A 300 7.99 25.74 6.82
CA THR A 300 8.84 26.10 5.68
C THR A 300 9.64 27.38 5.92
N GLU A 301 9.02 28.39 6.53
CA GLU A 301 9.71 29.62 6.97
C GLU A 301 10.83 29.31 7.97
N ARG A 302 10.55 28.48 8.99
CA ARG A 302 11.55 28.05 9.96
C ARG A 302 12.71 27.32 9.29
N GLN A 303 12.45 26.42 8.34
CA GLN A 303 13.52 25.76 7.58
C GLN A 303 14.39 26.76 6.82
N LYS A 304 13.76 27.75 6.17
CA LYS A 304 14.48 28.79 5.43
C LYS A 304 15.40 29.59 6.34
N LEU A 305 14.88 30.03 7.49
CA LEU A 305 15.66 30.76 8.50
C LEU A 305 16.80 29.90 9.06
N GLN A 306 16.55 28.61 9.31
CA GLN A 306 17.57 27.69 9.82
C GLN A 306 18.70 27.46 8.81
N ASN A 307 18.38 27.34 7.52
CA ASN A 307 19.37 27.26 6.46
C ASN A 307 20.18 28.56 6.33
N GLN A 308 19.54 29.72 6.49
CA GLN A 308 20.22 31.02 6.51
C GLN A 308 21.17 31.15 7.70
N LEU A 309 20.74 30.73 8.89
CA LEU A 309 21.55 30.73 10.11
C LEU A 309 22.79 29.84 9.92
N LEU A 310 22.63 28.63 9.40
CA LEU A 310 23.73 27.72 9.13
C LEU A 310 24.73 28.29 8.11
N GLN A 311 24.25 29.03 7.11
CA GLN A 311 25.11 29.72 6.15
C GLN A 311 25.87 30.88 6.81
N LEU A 312 25.21 31.71 7.60
CA LEU A 312 25.84 32.80 8.35
C LEU A 312 26.89 32.28 9.34
N GLU A 313 26.62 31.17 10.02
CA GLU A 313 27.59 30.53 10.92
C GLU A 313 28.85 30.08 10.17
N ARG A 314 28.69 29.50 8.97
CA ARG A 314 29.84 29.12 8.12
C ARG A 314 30.64 30.34 7.67
N ASP A 315 29.96 31.42 7.30
CA ASP A 315 30.60 32.66 6.87
C ASP A 315 31.34 33.35 8.03
N LEU A 316 30.74 33.36 9.23
CA LEU A 316 31.38 33.86 10.44
C LEU A 316 32.63 33.05 10.81
N GLN A 317 32.56 31.72 10.76
CA GLN A 317 33.72 30.85 10.98
C GLN A 317 34.83 31.06 9.92
N ARG A 318 34.47 31.46 8.71
CA ARG A 318 35.44 31.81 7.66
C ARG A 318 36.11 33.15 8.00
N LEU A 319 35.32 34.19 8.30
CA LEU A 319 35.84 35.52 8.65
C LEU A 319 36.75 35.49 9.88
N GLN A 320 36.41 34.70 10.91
CA GLN A 320 37.27 34.51 12.08
C GLN A 320 38.62 33.88 11.74
N ARG A 321 38.65 32.92 10.79
CA ARG A 321 39.90 32.34 10.30
C ARG A 321 40.72 33.36 9.51
N ASP A 322 40.05 34.15 8.67
CA ASP A 322 40.71 35.21 7.89
C ASP A 322 41.30 36.29 8.82
N GLU A 323 40.58 36.69 9.87
CA GLU A 323 41.09 37.61 10.90
C GLU A 323 42.32 37.04 11.63
N ALA A 324 42.28 35.77 12.03
CA ALA A 324 43.44 35.10 12.65
C ALA A 324 44.67 35.06 11.71
N ASN A 325 44.43 34.87 10.41
CA ASN A 325 45.49 34.90 9.40
C ASN A 325 46.05 36.32 9.20
N VAL A 326 45.19 37.34 9.16
CA VAL A 326 45.63 38.75 9.03
C VAL A 326 46.38 39.22 10.26
N THR A 327 45.90 38.89 11.46
CA THR A 327 46.56 39.26 12.72
C THR A 327 47.93 38.57 12.86
N SER A 328 48.03 37.28 12.56
CA SER A 328 49.33 36.59 12.51
C SER A 328 50.27 37.18 11.46
N THR A 329 49.76 37.58 10.29
CA THR A 329 50.54 38.28 9.26
C THR A 329 51.00 39.66 9.73
N MET A 330 50.14 40.48 10.34
CA MET A 330 50.52 41.78 10.91
C MET A 330 51.59 41.63 11.99
N ILE A 331 51.42 40.66 12.89
CA ILE A 331 52.39 40.35 13.93
C ILE A 331 53.74 40.01 13.29
N SER A 332 53.75 39.14 12.27
CA SER A 332 54.99 38.80 11.55
C SER A 332 55.65 40.03 10.90
N LEU A 333 54.87 40.93 10.29
CA LEU A 333 55.37 42.15 9.65
C LEU A 333 55.89 43.20 10.65
N GLN A 334 55.29 43.27 11.85
CA GLN A 334 55.78 44.10 12.94
C GLN A 334 57.10 43.58 13.52
N PHE A 335 57.25 42.26 13.65
CA PHE A 335 58.50 41.66 14.14
C PHE A 335 59.61 41.63 13.08
N ASP A 336 59.28 41.67 11.79
CA ASP A 336 60.24 41.70 10.66
C ASP A 336 60.71 43.12 10.27
N GLY A 337 60.37 44.16 11.05
CA GLY A 337 60.95 45.50 10.93
C GLY A 337 60.53 46.34 9.71
N LYS A 338 59.43 46.00 9.01
CA LYS A 338 59.01 46.64 7.75
C LYS A 338 57.82 47.61 7.88
N MET A 339 57.70 48.37 8.98
CA MET A 339 56.68 49.44 9.08
C MET A 339 57.27 50.80 8.71
N PHE A 340 57.10 51.21 7.44
CA PHE A 340 57.23 52.62 7.05
C PHE A 340 55.94 53.36 7.43
N PHE A 341 55.97 54.16 8.49
CA PHE A 341 54.93 55.16 8.74
C PHE A 341 55.14 56.32 7.76
N GLU A 342 54.39 56.36 6.65
CA GLU A 342 54.28 57.59 5.86
C GLU A 342 53.47 58.63 6.64
N LYS A 343 54.19 59.58 7.25
CA LYS A 343 53.62 60.83 7.75
C LYS A 343 53.33 61.71 6.53
N TYR A 344 52.08 61.75 6.09
CA TYR A 344 51.63 62.76 5.13
C TYR A 344 51.69 64.14 5.78
N VAL A 345 52.69 64.95 5.41
CA VAL A 345 52.74 66.39 5.74
C VAL A 345 51.90 67.12 4.69
N HIS A 346 50.73 67.59 5.09
CA HIS A 346 49.88 68.39 4.22
C HIS A 346 50.42 69.83 4.15
N GLN A 347 50.99 70.24 3.02
CA GLN A 347 51.28 71.64 2.71
C GLN A 347 50.03 72.31 2.13
N ALA A 348 49.37 73.14 2.93
CA ALA A 348 48.29 74.00 2.47
C ALA A 348 48.85 75.24 1.73
N PRO A 349 48.26 75.67 0.61
CA PRO A 349 48.62 76.93 -0.02
C PRO A 349 47.97 78.11 0.73
N VAL A 350 48.76 79.10 1.09
CA VAL A 350 48.29 80.37 1.63
C VAL A 350 47.89 81.29 0.47
N ARG A 351 46.61 81.70 0.41
CA ARG A 351 46.24 83.10 0.11
C ARG A 351 44.78 83.44 0.43
N ASP A 352 44.67 84.47 1.26
CA ASP A 352 43.65 85.51 1.40
C ASP A 352 42.25 85.22 1.95
N ARG A 353 42.15 85.50 3.25
CA ARG A 353 41.28 86.49 3.91
C ARG A 353 39.75 86.30 3.87
N LEU A 354 39.28 86.02 5.09
CA LEU A 354 38.19 86.70 5.82
C LEU A 354 36.74 86.45 5.34
N ARG A 355 35.99 85.67 6.14
CA ARG A 355 35.13 86.26 7.21
C ARG A 355 34.62 85.19 8.18
N LEU A 356 34.77 85.50 9.47
CA LEU A 356 34.11 84.84 10.59
C LEU A 356 32.59 85.00 10.46
N ILE A 357 31.86 83.89 10.55
CA ILE A 357 30.48 83.88 11.05
C ILE A 357 30.43 82.86 12.18
N LYS A 358 30.12 83.34 13.39
CA LYS A 358 29.92 82.54 14.61
C LYS A 358 28.59 81.76 14.55
N PRO A 359 28.46 80.69 15.35
CA PRO A 359 27.35 79.73 15.23
C PRO A 359 26.08 80.22 15.95
N THR A 360 24.92 79.83 15.43
CA THR A 360 23.65 79.86 16.16
C THR A 360 23.37 78.45 16.70
N PRO A 361 23.06 78.27 17.99
CA PRO A 361 22.85 76.96 18.60
C PRO A 361 21.43 76.43 18.38
N MET A 362 21.29 75.12 18.56
CA MET A 362 20.02 74.42 18.71
C MET A 362 19.12 75.06 19.79
N GLN A 363 17.84 75.14 19.45
CA GLN A 363 16.69 75.00 20.32
C GLN A 363 15.72 74.08 19.55
N SER A 364 14.91 73.19 20.10
CA SER A 364 14.70 72.64 21.44
C SER A 364 13.69 71.52 21.24
#